data_AF-A0A962U041-F1
#
_entry.id   AF-A0A962U041-F1
#
_cell.length_a   1.000
_cell.length_b   1.000
_cell.length_c   1.000
_cell.angle_alpha   90.00
_cell.angle_beta   90.00
_cell.angle_gamma   90.00
#
_symmetry.space_group_name_H-M   'P 1'
#
loop_
_entity.id
_entity.type
_entity.pdbx_description
1 polymer ?
#
loop_
_entity_poly.entity_id
_entity_poly.type
_entity_poly.pdbx_seq_one_letter_code
_entity_poly.pdbx_strand_id
1 'polypeptide(L)'
;MELRAQDRWDLEPPSPQALRSEQPFAVDTLSFDQWLQWILLPRLHDLLCRQLPLPTNCAIRPMAEEMYENDDAGGARLIMILGHIDTLLSDRDAGLN
;
A
#
# COMPACT_ATOMS: atom_id res chain seq x y z
N MET A 1 -9.51 7.29 2.13
CA MET A 1 -10.82 7.32 2.83
C MET A 1 -11.44 5.92 2.95
N GLU A 2 -11.18 5.00 2.03
CA GLU A 2 -11.75 3.63 2.08
C GLU A 2 -11.38 2.83 3.35
N LEU A 3 -10.10 2.81 3.76
CA LEU A 3 -9.69 2.15 5.01
C LEU A 3 -10.44 2.68 6.25
N ARG A 4 -10.73 3.99 6.30
CA ARG A 4 -11.52 4.61 7.38
C ARG A 4 -13.00 4.26 7.28
N ALA A 5 -13.53 4.16 6.05
CA ALA A 5 -14.92 3.77 5.83
C ALA A 5 -15.18 2.30 6.18
N GLN A 6 -14.14 1.49 6.25
CA GLN A 6 -14.20 0.06 6.58
C GLN A 6 -13.68 -0.27 7.99
N ASP A 7 -13.44 0.73 8.84
CA ASP A 7 -12.89 0.56 10.21
C ASP A 7 -11.53 -0.17 10.27
N ARG A 8 -10.79 -0.18 9.15
CA ARG A 8 -9.46 -0.78 9.00
C ARG A 8 -8.31 0.20 9.20
N TRP A 9 -8.64 1.43 9.60
CA TRP A 9 -7.68 2.49 9.83
C TRP A 9 -7.29 2.53 11.30
N ASP A 10 -6.07 2.10 11.61
CA ASP A 10 -5.55 2.15 12.96
C ASP A 10 -5.25 3.59 13.36
N LEU A 11 -5.73 4.01 14.54
CA LEU A 11 -5.43 5.34 15.10
C LEU A 11 -4.02 5.40 15.71
N GLU A 12 -3.53 4.26 16.19
CA GLU A 12 -2.21 4.15 16.82
C GLU A 12 -1.19 3.56 15.82
N PRO A 13 0.01 4.14 15.72
CA PRO A 13 1.08 3.58 14.90
C PRO A 13 1.60 2.27 15.51
N PRO A 14 1.99 1.29 14.68
CA PRO A 14 2.68 0.10 15.16
C PRO A 14 4.05 0.45 15.73
N SER A 15 4.67 -0.50 16.43
CA SER A 15 5.94 -0.26 17.09
C SER A 15 7.03 0.20 16.11
N PRO A 16 7.97 1.07 16.52
CA PRO A 16 9.07 1.51 15.66
C PRO A 16 9.95 0.35 15.15
N GLN A 17 9.99 -0.76 15.90
CA GLN A 17 10.70 -1.98 15.48
C GLN A 17 9.97 -2.68 14.33
N ALA A 18 8.64 -2.76 14.39
CA ALA A 18 7.83 -3.33 13.31
C ALA A 18 7.89 -2.50 12.02
N LEU A 19 7.90 -1.16 12.14
CA LEU A 19 8.07 -0.26 11.00
C LEU A 19 9.44 -0.37 10.30
N ARG A 20 10.42 -1.01 10.93
CA ARG A 20 11.78 -1.20 10.42
C ARG A 20 12.02 -2.59 9.85
N SER A 21 10.97 -3.38 9.59
CA SER A 21 11.15 -4.65 8.90
C SER A 21 11.81 -4.46 7.54
N GLU A 22 12.76 -5.34 7.25
CA GLU A 22 13.47 -5.42 5.96
C GLU A 22 12.77 -6.37 4.97
N GLN A 23 11.76 -7.11 5.43
CA GLN A 23 11.00 -8.02 4.58
C GLN A 23 10.08 -7.24 3.62
N PRO A 24 9.82 -7.79 2.41
CA PRO A 24 8.86 -7.19 1.50
C PRO A 24 7.49 -7.09 2.19
N PHE A 25 6.86 -5.92 2.08
CA PHE A 25 5.57 -5.59 2.70
C PHE A 25 5.53 -5.70 4.25
N ALA A 26 6.69 -5.84 4.92
CA ALA A 26 6.78 -6.03 6.37
C ALA A 26 5.86 -7.15 6.92
N VAL A 27 5.64 -8.20 6.12
CA VAL A 27 4.68 -9.30 6.40
C VAL A 27 4.93 -10.04 7.71
N ASP A 28 6.14 -9.93 8.24
CA ASP A 28 6.58 -10.56 9.48
C ASP A 28 6.20 -9.77 10.73
N THR A 29 5.96 -8.45 10.60
CA THR A 29 5.79 -7.54 11.74
C THR A 29 4.54 -6.70 11.69
N LEU A 30 3.91 -6.54 10.52
CA LEU A 30 2.75 -5.69 10.32
C LEU A 30 1.61 -6.46 9.63
N SER A 31 0.38 -6.08 9.94
CA SER A 31 -0.74 -6.43 9.07
C SER A 31 -0.63 -5.68 7.75
N PHE A 32 -1.27 -6.21 6.70
CA PHE A 32 -1.28 -5.55 5.40
C PHE A 32 -1.87 -4.14 5.46
N ASP A 33 -2.96 -3.96 6.22
CA ASP A 33 -3.61 -2.67 6.42
C ASP A 33 -2.67 -1.65 7.12
N GLN A 34 -1.90 -2.10 8.12
CA GLN A 34 -0.88 -1.27 8.78
C GLN A 34 0.26 -0.89 7.86
N TRP A 35 0.74 -1.84 7.04
CA TRP A 35 1.77 -1.58 6.04
C TRP A 35 1.29 -0.52 5.01
N LEU A 36 0.06 -0.63 4.53
CA LEU A 36 -0.54 0.36 3.63
C LEU A 36 -0.55 1.75 4.28
N GLN A 37 -1.05 1.84 5.51
CA GLN A 37 -1.21 3.11 6.21
C GLN A 37 0.12 3.78 6.56
N TRP A 38 1.07 3.03 7.10
CA TRP A 38 2.24 3.58 7.77
C TRP A 38 3.54 3.47 6.97
N ILE A 39 3.58 2.66 5.91
CA ILE A 39 4.75 2.52 5.04
C ILE A 39 4.43 3.01 3.64
N LEU A 40 3.43 2.44 2.98
CA LEU A 40 3.15 2.76 1.57
C LEU A 40 2.72 4.22 1.38
N LEU A 41 1.65 4.65 2.05
CA LEU A 41 1.10 6.00 1.89
C LEU A 41 2.12 7.12 2.19
N PRO A 42 2.84 7.13 3.34
CA PRO A 42 3.82 8.17 3.62
C PRO A 42 5.00 8.12 2.65
N ARG A 43 5.44 6.92 2.22
CA ARG A 43 6.51 6.79 1.23
C ARG A 43 6.10 7.36 -0.13
N LEU A 44 4.92 7.02 -0.63
CA LEU A 44 4.41 7.57 -1.89
C LEU A 44 4.27 9.09 -1.80
N HIS A 45 3.76 9.60 -0.68
CA HIS A 45 3.64 11.04 -0.45
C HIS A 45 5.00 11.75 -0.48
N ASP A 46 6.02 11.20 0.20
CA ASP A 46 7.37 11.79 0.20
C ASP A 46 8.00 11.78 -1.21
N LEU A 47 7.88 10.67 -1.95
CA LEU A 47 8.36 10.59 -3.34
C LEU A 47 7.67 11.62 -4.24
N LEU A 48 6.35 11.79 -4.09
CA LEU A 48 5.58 12.80 -4.84
C LEU A 48 6.03 14.22 -4.47
N CYS A 49 6.17 14.54 -3.18
CA CYS A 49 6.63 15.84 -2.72
C CYS A 49 8.03 16.18 -3.22
N ARG A 50 8.91 15.17 -3.31
CA ARG A 50 10.29 15.33 -3.78
C ARG A 50 10.45 15.19 -5.28
N GLN A 51 9.37 14.91 -6.03
CA GLN A 51 9.40 14.63 -7.46
C GLN A 51 10.42 13.53 -7.83
N LEU A 52 10.58 12.55 -6.93
CA LEU A 52 11.44 11.40 -7.14
C LEU A 52 10.73 10.34 -8.00
N PRO A 53 11.49 9.49 -8.71
CA PRO A 53 10.89 8.38 -9.44
C PRO A 53 10.09 7.49 -8.50
N LEU A 54 8.87 7.18 -8.91
CA LEU A 54 8.00 6.28 -8.18
C LEU A 54 8.44 4.84 -8.40
N PRO A 55 8.20 3.93 -7.43
CA PRO A 55 8.49 2.52 -7.62
C PRO A 55 7.57 1.95 -8.71
N THR A 56 8.15 1.52 -9.83
CA THR A 56 7.42 1.03 -11.01
C THR A 56 6.97 -0.43 -10.88
N ASN A 57 7.53 -1.18 -9.94
CA ASN A 57 7.25 -2.60 -9.71
C ASN A 57 6.68 -2.87 -8.31
N CYS A 58 5.72 -2.05 -7.92
CA CYS A 58 4.90 -2.28 -6.75
C CYS A 58 3.87 -3.36 -7.11
N ALA A 59 4.05 -4.59 -6.62
CA ALA A 59 3.10 -5.69 -6.80
C ALA A 59 2.08 -5.65 -5.64
N ILE A 60 1.40 -4.52 -5.44
CA ILE A 60 0.56 -4.30 -4.25
C ILE A 60 -0.78 -5.00 -4.39
N ARG A 61 -1.37 -4.96 -5.59
CA ARG A 61 -2.62 -5.64 -5.92
C ARG A 61 -2.56 -7.16 -5.68
N PRO A 62 -1.61 -7.93 -6.26
CA PRO A 62 -1.57 -9.37 -6.02
C PRO A 62 -1.35 -9.69 -4.54
N MET A 63 -0.59 -8.87 -3.82
CA MET A 63 -0.44 -9.02 -2.36
C MET A 63 -1.76 -8.79 -1.62
N ALA A 64 -2.55 -7.79 -2.03
CA ALA A 64 -3.87 -7.54 -1.46
C ALA A 64 -4.85 -8.68 -1.75
N GLU A 65 -4.78 -9.27 -2.94
CA GLU A 65 -5.59 -10.45 -3.33
C GLU A 65 -5.23 -11.69 -2.49
N GLU A 66 -3.98 -11.84 -2.07
CA GLU A 66 -3.56 -12.91 -1.15
C GLU A 66 -3.98 -12.64 0.31
N MET A 67 -3.99 -11.37 0.73
CA MET A 67 -4.28 -11.01 2.12
C MET A 67 -5.76 -10.86 2.43
N TYR A 68 -6.57 -10.44 1.46
CA TYR A 68 -8.02 -10.31 1.64
C TYR A 68 -8.75 -11.57 1.17
N GLU A 69 -9.68 -12.06 1.99
CA GLU A 69 -10.49 -13.23 1.64
C GLU A 69 -11.49 -12.91 0.52
N ASN A 70 -11.83 -13.92 -0.29
CA ASN A 70 -12.73 -13.74 -1.45
C ASN A 70 -14.14 -13.24 -1.11
N ASP A 71 -14.60 -13.40 0.13
CA ASP A 71 -15.95 -12.99 0.58
C ASP A 71 -15.96 -11.62 1.29
N ASP A 72 -14.80 -10.96 1.36
CA ASP A 72 -14.66 -9.64 1.95
C ASP A 72 -14.97 -8.53 0.92
N ALA A 73 -16.23 -8.11 0.88
CA ALA A 73 -16.68 -7.01 0.02
C ALA A 73 -15.94 -5.69 0.27
N GLY A 74 -15.35 -5.52 1.46
CA GLY A 74 -14.47 -4.40 1.79
C GLY A 74 -13.09 -4.54 1.13
N GLY A 75 -12.47 -5.70 1.29
CA GLY A 75 -11.22 -6.09 0.65
C GLY A 75 -11.27 -5.96 -0.87
N ALA A 76 -12.37 -6.36 -1.51
CA ALA A 76 -12.54 -6.23 -2.96
C ALA A 76 -12.41 -4.77 -3.46
N ARG A 77 -12.95 -3.80 -2.70
CA ARG A 77 -12.77 -2.37 -3.02
C ARG A 77 -11.34 -1.90 -2.80
N LEU A 78 -10.67 -2.37 -1.74
CA LEU A 78 -9.27 -2.04 -1.49
C LEU A 78 -8.38 -2.60 -2.61
N ILE A 79 -8.58 -3.85 -3.04
CA ILE A 79 -7.88 -4.47 -4.17
C ILE A 79 -8.02 -3.62 -5.43
N MET A 80 -9.24 -3.16 -5.75
CA MET A 80 -9.46 -2.29 -6.92
C MET A 80 -8.68 -0.97 -6.81
N ILE A 81 -8.70 -0.31 -5.64
CA ILE A 81 -7.96 0.94 -5.41
C ILE A 81 -6.45 0.71 -5.54
N LEU A 82 -5.93 -0.38 -4.95
CA LEU A 82 -4.51 -0.72 -5.01
C LEU A 82 -4.09 -1.09 -6.44
N GLY A 83 -4.95 -1.76 -7.21
CA GLY A 83 -4.72 -2.01 -8.63
C GLY A 83 -4.63 -0.75 -9.48
N HIS A 84 -5.45 0.28 -9.17
CA HIS A 84 -5.29 1.59 -9.81
C HIS A 84 -3.98 2.26 -9.43
N ILE A 85 -3.53 2.14 -8.18
CA ILE A 85 -2.22 2.65 -7.76
C ILE A 85 -1.12 1.94 -8.55
N ASP A 86 -1.09 0.61 -8.58
CA ASP A 86 -0.09 -0.15 -9.36
C ASP A 86 -0.07 0.30 -10.83
N THR A 87 -1.24 0.43 -11.46
CA THR A 87 -1.35 0.92 -12.85
C THR A 87 -0.76 2.32 -13.00
N LEU A 88 -1.08 3.26 -12.10
CA LEU A 88 -0.55 4.63 -12.14
C LEU A 88 0.97 4.68 -11.89
N LEU A 89 1.50 3.76 -11.10
CA LEU A 89 2.93 3.64 -10.84
C LEU A 89 3.67 3.08 -12.05
N SER A 90 3.09 2.09 -12.74
CA SER A 90 3.67 1.51 -13.95
C SER A 90 3.53 2.42 -15.19
N ASP A 91 2.43 3.17 -15.33
CA ASP A 91 2.18 4.05 -16.47
C ASP A 91 3.10 5.29 -16.49
N ARG A 92 3.52 5.79 -15.32
CA ARG A 92 4.39 6.98 -15.23
C ARG A 92 5.85 6.76 -15.62
N ASP A 93 6.26 5.53 -15.87
CA ASP A 93 7.54 5.24 -16.54
C ASP A 93 7.51 5.64 -18.03
N ALA A 94 6.31 5.69 -18.65
CA ALA A 94 6.15 6.06 -20.05
C ALA A 94 6.23 7.59 -20.32
N GLY A 95 6.43 8.40 -19.27
CA GLY A 95 6.36 9.87 -19.33
C GLY A 95 7.70 10.62 -19.40
N LEU A 96 8.84 9.93 -19.40
CA LEU A 96 10.15 10.56 -19.63
C LEU A 96 10.67 10.21 -21.03
N ASN A 97 10.18 10.97 -22.00
CA ASN A 97 10.87 11.25 -23.25
C ASN A 97 11.78 12.47 -23.04
#